data_AF-A0A961SNH2-F1
#
_entry.id   AF-A0A961SNH2-F1
#
_cell.length_a   1.000
_cell.length_b   1.000
_cell.length_c   1.000
_cell.angle_alpha   90.00
_cell.angle_beta   90.00
_cell.angle_gamma   90.00
#
_symmetry.space_group_name_H-M   'P 1'
#
loop_
_entity.id
_entity.type
_entity.pdbx_description
1 polymer ?
#
loop_
_entity_poly.entity_id
_entity_poly.type
_entity_poly.pdbx_seq_one_letter_code
_entity_poly.pdbx_strand_id
1 'polypeptide(L)'
;MRGRPAPQRTVIIDGKPLPDLLDEATIHAVVHGFYDKIRKDDLLGPIFNRIIAPDAWPAHLARMCDFWSATLLRTDRYEGRPLPPHLSIPELGEAHFRRWLSLFQATVTRLCPPEVAELFLDRALRIAHSFRMAIAFHRGEDSMQVMPIARESL
;
A
#
# COMPACT_ATOMS: atom_id res chain seq x y z
N MET A 1 -9.70 -28.81 25.28
CA MET A 1 -10.42 -27.64 25.85
C MET A 1 -10.54 -26.59 24.74
N ARG A 2 -11.76 -26.28 24.28
CA ARG A 2 -11.97 -25.29 23.21
C ARG A 2 -11.73 -23.90 23.81
N GLY A 3 -10.66 -23.24 23.37
CA GLY A 3 -10.34 -21.87 23.77
C GLY A 3 -11.48 -20.94 23.37
N ARG A 4 -12.00 -20.20 24.35
CA ARG A 4 -13.02 -19.18 24.14
C ARG A 4 -12.44 -18.10 23.21
N PRO A 5 -13.07 -17.74 22.09
CA PRO A 5 -12.55 -16.69 21.23
C PRO A 5 -12.46 -15.38 22.03
N ALA A 6 -11.33 -14.69 21.91
CA ALA A 6 -11.17 -13.37 22.50
C ALA A 6 -12.26 -12.44 21.95
N PRO A 7 -12.82 -11.52 22.76
CA PRO A 7 -13.80 -10.58 22.27
C PRO A 7 -13.16 -9.75 21.15
N GLN A 8 -13.70 -9.82 19.93
CA GLN A 8 -13.38 -8.89 18.86
C GLN A 8 -13.83 -7.51 19.33
N ARG A 9 -12.91 -6.72 19.89
CA ARG A 9 -13.15 -5.30 20.13
C ARG A 9 -13.20 -4.63 18.77
N THR A 10 -14.42 -4.48 18.25
CA THR A 10 -14.66 -3.71 17.05
C THR A 10 -14.25 -2.27 17.30
N VAL A 11 -13.22 -1.81 16.59
CA VAL A 11 -12.81 -0.41 16.63
C VAL A 11 -13.98 0.40 16.07
N ILE A 12 -14.46 1.37 16.85
CA ILE A 12 -15.50 2.31 16.42
C ILE A 12 -14.78 3.57 15.94
N ILE A 13 -15.10 4.04 14.74
CA ILE A 13 -14.65 5.31 14.18
C ILE A 13 -15.90 6.14 13.86
N ASP A 14 -16.03 7.31 14.47
CA ASP A 14 -17.19 8.22 14.34
C ASP A 14 -18.56 7.54 14.47
N GLY A 15 -18.66 6.63 15.45
CA GLY A 15 -19.89 5.90 15.76
C GLY A 15 -20.19 4.70 14.85
N LYS A 16 -19.32 4.41 13.88
CA LYS A 16 -19.44 3.22 13.01
C LYS A 16 -18.36 2.17 13.31
N PRO A 17 -18.72 0.88 13.37
CA PRO A 17 -17.77 -0.21 13.34
C PRO A 17 -16.78 -0.10 12.18
N LEU A 18 -15.48 -0.32 12.41
CA LEU A 18 -14.47 -0.39 11.36
C LEU A 18 -14.85 -1.35 10.21
N PRO A 19 -15.45 -2.54 10.46
CA PRO A 19 -15.93 -3.40 9.38
C PRO A 19 -17.03 -2.79 8.50
N ASP A 20 -17.80 -1.82 9.00
CA ASP A 20 -18.82 -1.11 8.22
C ASP A 20 -18.21 0.01 7.37
N LEU A 21 -16.92 0.30 7.58
CA LEU A 21 -16.17 1.37 6.91
C LEU A 21 -15.07 0.82 6.01
N LEU A 22 -14.48 -0.32 6.35
CA LEU A 22 -13.39 -0.96 5.63
C LEU A 22 -13.59 -2.47 5.56
N ASP A 23 -13.78 -2.96 4.34
CA ASP A 23 -13.95 -4.37 4.02
C ASP A 23 -13.14 -4.77 2.78
N GLU A 24 -13.30 -6.03 2.37
CA GLU A 24 -12.62 -6.58 1.19
C GLU A 24 -13.04 -5.89 -0.11
N ALA A 25 -14.32 -5.49 -0.22
CA ALA A 25 -14.83 -4.79 -1.39
C ALA A 25 -14.17 -3.40 -1.53
N THR A 26 -14.00 -2.70 -0.41
CA THR A 26 -13.29 -1.42 -0.33
C THR A 26 -11.82 -1.59 -0.73
N ILE A 27 -11.13 -2.60 -0.20
CA ILE A 27 -9.74 -2.91 -0.57
C ILE A 27 -9.63 -3.19 -2.07
N HIS A 28 -10.51 -4.05 -2.60
CA HIS A 28 -10.52 -4.38 -4.02
C HIS A 28 -10.71 -3.13 -4.89
N ALA A 29 -11.67 -2.26 -4.55
CA ALA A 29 -11.91 -1.02 -5.28
C ALA A 29 -10.69 -0.08 -5.25
N VAL A 30 -10.06 0.09 -4.08
CA VAL A 30 -8.85 0.91 -3.92
C VAL A 30 -7.69 0.34 -4.74
N VAL A 31 -7.42 -0.96 -4.64
CA VAL A 31 -6.31 -1.62 -5.35
C VAL A 31 -6.50 -1.48 -6.85
N HIS A 32 -7.65 -1.87 -7.38
CA HIS A 32 -7.91 -1.80 -8.83
C HIS A 32 -7.88 -0.35 -9.33
N GLY A 33 -8.58 0.56 -8.65
CA GLY A 33 -8.61 1.97 -9.04
C GLY A 33 -7.24 2.65 -8.98
N PHE A 34 -6.37 2.22 -8.06
CA PHE A 34 -5.01 2.72 -7.95
C PHE A 34 -4.12 2.18 -9.07
N TYR A 35 -4.14 0.87 -9.31
CA TYR A 35 -3.30 0.26 -10.34
C TYR A 35 -3.71 0.65 -11.76
N ASP A 36 -4.98 0.96 -12.01
CA ASP A 36 -5.42 1.56 -13.27
C ASP A 36 -4.76 2.90 -13.56
N LYS A 37 -4.49 3.70 -12.51
CA LYS A 37 -3.72 4.95 -12.64
C LYS A 37 -2.24 4.68 -12.83
N ILE A 38 -1.65 3.77 -12.04
CA ILE A 38 -0.23 3.41 -12.13
C ILE A 38 0.16 2.95 -13.54
N ARG A 39 -0.66 2.08 -14.16
CA ARG A 39 -0.37 1.53 -15.50
C ARG A 39 -0.26 2.59 -16.60
N LYS A 40 -0.90 3.75 -16.40
CA LYS A 40 -0.96 4.87 -17.34
C LYS A 40 -0.06 6.03 -16.93
N ASP A 41 0.61 5.94 -15.79
CA ASP A 41 1.45 7.00 -15.26
C ASP A 41 2.80 7.04 -16.00
N ASP A 42 3.24 8.22 -16.42
CA ASP A 42 4.46 8.37 -17.23
C ASP A 42 5.74 8.01 -16.46
N LEU A 43 5.74 8.12 -15.12
CA LEU A 43 6.90 7.80 -14.29
C LEU A 43 6.87 6.35 -13.78
N LEU A 44 5.71 5.90 -13.29
CA LEU A 44 5.57 4.58 -12.65
C LEU A 44 5.18 3.49 -13.65
N GLY A 45 4.36 3.81 -14.64
CA GLY A 45 3.88 2.88 -15.66
C GLY A 45 5.02 2.11 -16.35
N PRO A 46 6.10 2.75 -16.81
CA PRO A 46 7.24 2.06 -17.41
C PRO A 46 7.88 0.99 -16.51
N ILE A 47 7.98 1.23 -15.19
CA ILE A 47 8.55 0.27 -14.24
C ILE A 47 7.61 -0.93 -14.08
N PHE A 48 6.34 -0.68 -13.79
CA PHE A 48 5.37 -1.75 -13.53
C PHE A 48 5.09 -2.58 -14.79
N ASN A 49 4.90 -1.94 -15.95
CA ASN A 49 4.61 -2.63 -17.22
C ASN A 49 5.82 -3.43 -17.73
N ARG A 50 7.04 -3.09 -17.32
CA ARG A 50 8.25 -3.88 -17.61
C ARG A 50 8.41 -5.10 -16.72
N ILE A 51 8.03 -4.99 -15.44
CA ILE A 51 8.21 -6.06 -14.44
C ILE A 51 7.04 -7.05 -14.46
N ILE A 52 5.82 -6.59 -14.75
CA ILE A 52 4.60 -7.40 -14.74
C ILE A 52 4.14 -7.63 -16.18
N ALA A 53 4.23 -8.88 -16.64
CA ALA A 53 3.75 -9.28 -17.96
C ALA A 53 2.24 -9.00 -18.11
N PRO A 54 1.74 -8.67 -19.33
CA PRO A 54 0.33 -8.35 -19.57
C PRO A 54 -0.69 -9.35 -19.01
N ASP A 55 -0.38 -10.65 -19.07
CA ASP A 55 -1.18 -11.76 -18.58
C ASP A 55 -1.04 -12.01 -17.06
N ALA A 56 0.02 -11.48 -16.44
CA ALA A 56 0.27 -11.62 -14.99
C ALA A 56 -0.42 -10.56 -14.13
N TRP A 57 -1.03 -9.53 -14.75
CA TRP A 57 -1.72 -8.45 -14.03
C TRP A 57 -2.84 -8.91 -13.08
N PRO A 58 -3.75 -9.82 -13.47
CA PRO A 58 -4.80 -10.29 -12.57
C PRO A 58 -4.22 -10.92 -11.30
N ALA A 59 -3.16 -11.73 -11.42
CA ALA A 59 -2.50 -12.36 -10.28
C ALA A 59 -1.79 -11.34 -9.38
N HIS A 60 -1.17 -10.31 -9.97
CA HIS A 60 -0.58 -9.21 -9.21
C HIS A 60 -1.63 -8.43 -8.41
N LEU A 61 -2.76 -8.08 -9.04
CA LEU A 61 -3.85 -7.36 -8.37
C LEU A 61 -4.47 -8.16 -7.22
N ALA A 62 -4.67 -9.46 -7.40
CA ALA A 62 -5.13 -10.35 -6.34
C ALA A 62 -4.16 -10.34 -5.14
N ARG A 63 -2.85 -10.50 -5.40
CA ARG A 63 -1.81 -10.43 -4.36
C ARG A 63 -1.80 -9.08 -3.64
N MET A 64 -2.08 -7.98 -4.34
CA MET A 64 -2.15 -6.64 -3.74
C MET A 64 -3.40 -6.46 -2.88
N CYS A 65 -4.53 -7.07 -3.24
CA CYS A 65 -5.70 -7.14 -2.36
C CYS A 65 -5.36 -7.90 -1.08
N ASP A 66 -4.73 -9.08 -1.19
CA ASP A 66 -4.32 -9.86 -0.02
C ASP A 66 -3.34 -9.09 0.87
N PHE A 67 -2.38 -8.39 0.27
CA PHE A 67 -1.44 -7.53 0.99
C PHE A 67 -2.16 -6.46 1.82
N TRP A 68 -3.09 -5.72 1.21
CA TRP A 68 -3.83 -4.67 1.91
C TRP A 68 -4.81 -5.22 2.95
N SER A 69 -5.41 -6.38 2.69
CA SER A 69 -6.23 -7.12 3.66
C SER A 69 -5.42 -7.51 4.89
N ALA A 70 -4.27 -8.17 4.70
CA ALA A 70 -3.39 -8.52 5.82
C ALA A 70 -2.89 -7.28 6.57
N THR A 71 -2.65 -6.20 5.84
CA THR A 71 -2.12 -4.95 6.40
C THR A 71 -3.14 -4.20 7.25
N LEU A 72 -4.39 -4.06 6.80
CA LEU A 72 -5.40 -3.23 7.47
C LEU A 72 -6.42 -4.04 8.25
N LEU A 73 -6.85 -5.19 7.72
CA LEU A 73 -7.82 -6.08 8.35
C LEU A 73 -7.16 -7.19 9.18
N ARG A 74 -5.82 -7.31 9.13
CA ARG A 74 -5.04 -8.32 9.88
C ARG A 74 -5.40 -9.77 9.53
N THR A 75 -5.82 -10.00 8.29
CA THR A 75 -6.00 -11.36 7.75
C THR A 75 -4.66 -12.06 7.53
N ASP A 76 -4.68 -13.37 7.34
CA ASP A 76 -3.52 -14.22 7.03
C ASP A 76 -3.28 -14.44 5.53
N ARG A 77 -4.07 -13.81 4.65
CA ARG A 77 -4.05 -14.06 3.19
C ARG A 77 -2.75 -13.70 2.45
N TYR A 78 -1.85 -12.92 3.06
CA TYR A 78 -0.62 -12.49 2.43
C TYR A 78 0.61 -13.11 3.09
N GLU A 79 1.22 -14.07 2.40
CA GLU A 79 2.44 -14.76 2.84
C GLU A 79 3.72 -14.21 2.17
N GLY A 80 3.58 -13.16 1.34
CA GLY A 80 4.68 -12.60 0.56
C GLY A 80 5.66 -11.76 1.38
N ARG A 81 6.86 -11.57 0.85
CA ARG A 81 7.82 -10.58 1.35
C ARG A 81 7.77 -9.36 0.43
N PRO A 82 7.24 -8.21 0.88
CA PRO A 82 6.99 -7.09 -0.03
C PRO A 82 8.27 -6.33 -0.38
N LEU A 83 9.31 -6.34 0.47
CA LEU A 83 10.54 -5.57 0.25
C LEU A 83 11.46 -6.10 -0.87
N PRO A 84 11.79 -7.41 -0.97
CA PRO A 84 12.80 -7.89 -1.93
C PRO A 84 12.62 -7.47 -3.39
N PRO A 85 11.39 -7.47 -3.96
CA PRO A 85 11.18 -6.97 -5.33
C PRO A 85 11.61 -5.50 -5.50
N HIS A 86 11.39 -4.65 -4.49
CA HIS A 86 11.73 -3.23 -4.54
C HIS A 86 13.24 -2.98 -4.48
N LEU A 87 13.99 -3.83 -3.76
CA LEU A 87 15.45 -3.76 -3.73
C LEU A 87 16.08 -4.06 -5.10
N SER A 88 15.37 -4.84 -5.94
CA SER A 88 15.85 -5.28 -7.24
C SER A 88 15.58 -4.28 -8.37
N ILE A 89 15.02 -3.10 -8.08
CA ILE A 89 14.71 -2.05 -9.07
C ILE A 89 15.79 -0.95 -8.96
N PRO A 90 16.75 -0.87 -9.88
CA PRO A 90 17.86 0.08 -9.78
C PRO A 90 17.44 1.55 -9.80
N GLU A 91 16.43 1.90 -10.61
CA GLU A 91 15.96 3.27 -10.77
C GLU A 91 15.01 3.73 -9.64
N LEU A 92 14.55 2.82 -8.77
CA LEU A 92 13.60 3.17 -7.72
C LEU A 92 14.22 4.18 -6.74
N GLY A 93 13.49 5.25 -6.45
CA GLY A 93 13.99 6.40 -5.69
C GLY A 93 12.86 7.34 -5.24
N GLU A 94 13.22 8.45 -4.61
CA GLU A 94 12.26 9.34 -3.93
C GLU A 94 11.13 9.85 -4.83
N ALA A 95 11.44 10.27 -6.07
CA ALA A 95 10.44 10.75 -7.01
C ALA A 95 9.35 9.70 -7.29
N HIS A 96 9.75 8.42 -7.42
CA HIS A 96 8.83 7.31 -7.63
C HIS A 96 7.94 7.08 -6.40
N PHE A 97 8.50 7.08 -5.19
CA PHE A 97 7.72 6.92 -3.97
C PHE A 97 6.72 8.07 -3.76
N ARG A 98 7.15 9.32 -3.99
CA ARG A 98 6.26 10.49 -3.94
C ARG A 98 5.12 10.34 -4.93
N ARG A 99 5.43 10.04 -6.20
CA ARG A 99 4.40 9.86 -7.23
C ARG A 99 3.42 8.74 -6.88
N TRP A 100 3.93 7.62 -6.37
CA TRP A 100 3.10 6.48 -5.96
C TRP A 100 2.16 6.91 -4.83
N LEU A 101 2.67 7.62 -3.82
CA LEU A 101 1.89 8.10 -2.67
C LEU A 101 0.85 9.15 -3.08
N SER A 102 1.17 10.09 -3.97
CA SER A 102 0.21 11.08 -4.49
C SER A 102 -0.94 10.41 -5.25
N LEU A 103 -0.63 9.44 -6.13
CA LEU A 103 -1.66 8.67 -6.85
C LEU A 103 -2.50 7.82 -5.90
N PHE A 104 -1.89 7.26 -4.86
CA PHE A 104 -2.58 6.45 -3.87
C PHE A 104 -3.52 7.31 -3.02
N GLN A 105 -3.03 8.45 -2.50
CA GLN A 105 -3.82 9.45 -1.78
C GLN A 105 -5.04 9.89 -2.61
N ALA A 106 -4.81 10.33 -3.86
CA ALA A 106 -5.90 10.73 -4.75
C ALA A 106 -6.90 9.61 -5.05
N THR A 107 -6.50 8.35 -4.92
CA THR A 107 -7.39 7.20 -5.10
C THR A 107 -8.23 6.95 -3.86
N VAL A 108 -7.61 6.88 -2.68
CA VAL A 108 -8.32 6.62 -1.43
C VAL A 108 -9.24 7.78 -1.03
N THR A 109 -8.82 9.03 -1.23
CA THR A 109 -9.69 10.21 -1.00
C THR A 109 -10.92 10.21 -1.90
N ARG A 110 -10.83 9.64 -3.11
CA ARG A 110 -11.95 9.58 -4.05
C ARG A 110 -12.91 8.44 -3.74
N LEU A 111 -12.39 7.30 -3.28
CA LEU A 111 -13.15 6.05 -3.17
C LEU A 111 -13.68 5.78 -1.76
N CYS A 112 -13.06 6.38 -0.75
CA CYS A 112 -13.33 6.04 0.65
C CYS A 112 -13.82 7.26 1.44
N PRO A 113 -14.60 7.06 2.51
CA PRO A 113 -14.79 8.07 3.54
C PRO A 113 -13.44 8.57 4.08
N PRO A 114 -13.35 9.83 4.55
CA PRO A 114 -12.09 10.41 5.02
C PRO A 114 -11.35 9.52 6.00
N GLU A 115 -12.04 8.94 6.99
CA GLU A 115 -11.43 8.16 8.06
C GLU A 115 -10.80 6.86 7.54
N VAL A 116 -11.36 6.29 6.48
CA VAL A 116 -10.82 5.08 5.83
C VAL A 116 -9.65 5.45 4.93
N ALA A 117 -9.75 6.57 4.21
CA ALA A 117 -8.66 7.10 3.40
C ALA A 117 -7.42 7.39 4.26
N GLU A 118 -7.62 7.93 5.46
CA GLU A 118 -6.56 8.12 6.47
C GLU A 118 -5.84 6.82 6.80
N LEU A 119 -6.58 5.76 7.14
CA LEU A 119 -6.00 4.46 7.52
C LEU A 119 -5.10 3.87 6.43
N PHE A 120 -5.53 3.97 5.17
CA PHE A 120 -4.74 3.53 4.02
C PHE A 120 -3.47 4.38 3.87
N LEU A 121 -3.62 5.71 3.86
CA LEU A 121 -2.52 6.63 3.58
C LEU A 121 -1.44 6.59 4.66
N ASP A 122 -1.84 6.60 5.93
CA ASP A 122 -0.95 6.47 7.07
C ASP A 122 -0.07 5.22 6.99
N ARG A 123 -0.68 4.12 6.57
CA ARG A 123 0.02 2.86 6.41
C ARG A 123 0.98 2.91 5.21
N ALA A 124 0.52 3.44 4.09
CA ALA A 124 1.34 3.59 2.89
C ALA A 124 2.59 4.43 3.16
N LEU A 125 2.44 5.56 3.87
CA LEU A 125 3.55 6.45 4.24
C LEU A 125 4.61 5.73 5.08
N ARG A 126 4.18 4.96 6.11
CA ARG A 126 5.10 4.18 6.95
C ARG A 126 5.85 3.11 6.16
N ILE A 127 5.16 2.39 5.27
CA ILE A 127 5.77 1.36 4.42
C ILE A 127 6.74 1.98 3.43
N ALA A 128 6.36 3.08 2.76
CA ALA A 128 7.21 3.80 1.83
C ALA A 128 8.50 4.31 2.50
N HIS A 129 8.40 4.86 3.71
CA HIS A 129 9.57 5.29 4.48
C HIS A 129 10.48 4.10 4.83
N SER A 130 9.91 3.00 5.33
CA SER A 130 10.66 1.77 5.63
C SER A 130 11.37 1.19 4.38
N PHE A 131 10.73 1.20 3.22
CA PHE A 131 11.34 0.72 1.99
C PHE A 131 12.46 1.64 1.50
N ARG A 132 12.27 2.96 1.56
CA ARG A 132 13.32 3.92 1.20
C ARG A 132 14.55 3.77 2.09
N MET A 133 14.36 3.61 3.40
CA MET A 133 15.44 3.30 4.36
C MET A 133 16.21 2.04 3.95
N ALA A 134 15.47 0.95 3.67
CA ALA A 134 16.07 -0.34 3.32
C ALA A 134 16.79 -0.31 1.96
N ILE A 135 16.25 0.43 0.98
CA ILE A 135 16.89 0.62 -0.34
C ILE A 135 18.19 1.41 -0.18
N ALA A 136 18.17 2.52 0.57
CA ALA A 136 19.39 3.31 0.83
C ALA A 136 20.47 2.46 1.49
N PHE A 137 20.10 1.71 2.55
CA PHE A 137 21.02 0.79 3.22
C PHE A 137 21.57 -0.29 2.28
N HIS A 138 20.70 -0.91 1.46
CA HIS A 138 21.10 -1.94 0.49
C HIS A 138 22.07 -1.41 -0.57
N ARG A 139 21.99 -0.12 -0.90
CA ARG A 139 22.89 0.56 -1.86
C ARG A 139 24.15 1.13 -1.22
N GLY A 140 24.31 1.02 0.11
CA GLY A 140 25.44 1.63 0.83
C GLY A 140 25.33 3.16 0.98
N GLU A 141 24.12 3.71 0.81
CA GLU A 141 23.82 5.13 1.03
C GLU A 141 23.53 5.38 2.53
N ASP A 142 23.67 6.63 2.99
CA ASP A 142 23.34 6.99 4.37
C ASP A 142 21.82 6.96 4.60
N SER A 143 21.35 5.83 5.11
CA SER A 143 19.94 5.64 5.41
C SER A 143 19.42 6.61 6.49
N MET A 144 20.28 7.16 7.37
CA MET A 144 19.86 8.12 8.40
C MET A 144 19.40 9.46 7.81
N GLN A 145 19.76 9.77 6.55
CA GLN A 145 19.31 10.97 5.83
C GLN A 145 17.94 10.77 5.16
N VAL A 146 17.41 9.55 5.12
CA VAL A 146 16.12 9.27 4.48
C VAL A 146 15.01 9.78 5.38
N MET A 147 14.53 10.99 5.12
CA MET A 147 13.42 11.57 5.88
C MET A 147 12.05 11.03 5.42
N PRO A 148 11.07 10.92 6.34
CA PRO A 148 9.69 10.63 5.96
C PRO A 148 9.15 11.63 4.92
N ILE A 149 8.37 11.15 3.96
CA ILE A 149 7.63 12.04 3.05
C ILE A 149 6.44 12.61 3.84
N ALA A 150 6.38 13.93 3.96
CA ALA A 150 5.28 14.61 4.62
C ALA A 150 4.03 14.54 3.74
N ARG A 151 2.87 14.32 4.36
CA ARG A 151 1.59 14.20 3.65
C ARG A 151 1.23 15.46 2.86
N GLU A 152 1.56 16.61 3.42
CA GLU A 152 1.30 17.94 2.88
C GLU A 152 2.14 18.22 1.62
N SER A 153 3.14 17.37 1.35
CA SER A 153 4.03 17.45 0.19
C SER A 153 3.69 16.45 -0.92
N LEU A 154 2.52 15.79 -0.83
CA LEU A 154 2.01 14.85 -1.83
C LEU A 154 1.09 15.51 -2.86
#